data_AF-A0A7S0IA70-F1
#
_entry.id   AF-A0A7S0IA70-F1
#
_cell.length_a   1.000
_cell.length_b   1.000
_cell.length_c   1.000
_cell.angle_alpha   90.00
_cell.angle_beta   90.00
_cell.angle_gamma   90.00
#
_symmetry.space_group_name_H-M   'P 1'
#
loop_
_entity.id
_entity.type
_entity.pdbx_description
1 polymer ?
#
loop_
_entity_poly.entity_id
_entity_poly.type
_entity_poly.pdbx_seq_one_letter_code
_entity_poly.pdbx_strand_id
1 'polypeptide(L)'
;WSGGLPGAEAKLSNQMKMPVTKEDIKRKAEKKQKGQPMTEDVENSLPDWEDDPVMKSKLKCNACAVVVSELVSALKKKREQRKFKLTPDENMGALERGCFQVRRDYGLQMRNNKVTPVYSNDHSIAKTEGAWISTFLVSTCGSVVGDYDDYIIANYATTPVHELAATVCQRAPGSEDDDDDDWRDDDDDDGGVPKGLGVCPVELDMSKANTHDDGWTVEEAIRKVEEKNRKEK
;
A
#
# COMPACT_ATOMS: atom_id res chain seq x y z
N TRP A 1 31.52 34.24 -63.63
CA TRP A 1 32.45 34.15 -62.49
C TRP A 1 32.29 35.37 -61.62
N SER A 2 32.30 35.38 -60.31
CA SER A 2 32.13 34.40 -59.24
C SER A 2 32.02 35.30 -58.01
N GLY A 3 30.99 35.07 -57.20
CA GLY A 3 30.68 35.84 -55.99
C GLY A 3 31.80 35.78 -54.96
N GLY A 4 31.78 36.77 -54.06
CA GLY A 4 32.80 37.04 -53.06
C GLY A 4 33.13 35.91 -52.09
N LEU A 5 34.43 35.84 -51.78
CA LEU A 5 35.06 35.26 -50.58
C LEU A 5 34.86 36.22 -49.37
N PRO A 6 35.35 35.93 -48.13
CA PRO A 6 35.90 34.70 -47.53
C PRO A 6 35.33 34.39 -46.13
N GLY A 7 35.82 33.33 -45.49
CA GLY A 7 36.13 33.39 -44.05
C GLY A 7 35.27 32.53 -43.13
N ALA A 8 35.52 31.23 -43.13
CA ALA A 8 35.14 30.35 -42.03
C ALA A 8 36.02 30.67 -40.80
N GLU A 9 35.48 31.44 -39.86
CA GLU A 9 36.03 31.53 -38.51
C GLU A 9 35.27 30.58 -37.57
N ALA A 10 35.97 29.57 -37.11
CA ALA A 10 35.55 28.70 -36.02
C ALA A 10 35.45 29.51 -34.72
N LYS A 11 34.23 29.80 -34.27
CA LYS A 11 33.98 30.22 -32.89
C LYS A 11 33.66 29.00 -32.04
N LEU A 12 34.59 28.66 -31.15
CA LEU A 12 34.34 27.84 -29.97
C LEU A 12 33.08 28.37 -29.27
N SER A 13 31.97 27.64 -29.38
CA SER A 13 30.79 27.89 -28.57
C SER A 13 31.08 27.37 -27.16
N ASN A 14 31.58 28.28 -26.34
CA ASN A 14 31.72 28.11 -24.90
C ASN A 14 30.31 27.78 -24.36
N GLN A 15 30.05 26.52 -24.02
CA GLN A 15 28.80 26.11 -23.37
C GLN A 15 28.73 26.78 -21.99
N MET A 16 28.23 28.01 -21.95
CA MET A 16 27.74 28.61 -20.72
C MET A 16 26.56 27.74 -20.25
N LYS A 17 26.80 26.89 -19.25
CA LYS A 17 25.72 26.31 -18.44
C LYS A 17 24.92 27.48 -17.88
N MET A 18 23.72 27.68 -18.44
CA MET A 18 22.80 28.68 -17.92
C MET A 18 22.51 28.39 -16.44
N PRO A 19 22.47 29.42 -15.58
CA PRO A 19 22.13 29.22 -14.18
C PRO A 19 20.68 28.73 -14.08
N VAL A 20 20.48 27.63 -13.37
CA VAL A 20 19.15 27.07 -13.10
C VAL A 20 18.32 28.14 -12.39
N THR A 21 17.22 28.55 -13.01
CA THR A 21 16.36 29.62 -12.47
C THR A 21 15.44 29.07 -11.37
N LYS A 22 14.93 29.96 -10.51
CA LYS A 22 13.94 29.56 -9.49
C LYS A 22 12.67 29.01 -10.14
N GLU A 23 12.31 29.50 -11.31
CA GLU A 23 11.23 28.96 -12.14
C GLU A 23 11.52 27.54 -12.66
N ASP A 24 12.76 27.19 -12.99
CA ASP A 24 13.14 25.83 -13.40
C ASP A 24 13.10 24.83 -12.24
N ILE A 25 13.51 25.28 -11.04
CA ILE A 25 13.38 24.50 -9.81
C ILE A 25 11.91 24.30 -9.46
N LYS A 26 11.09 25.35 -9.62
CA LYS A 26 9.63 25.29 -9.41
C LYS A 26 8.95 24.39 -10.43
N ARG A 27 9.31 24.45 -11.72
CA ARG A 27 8.82 23.53 -12.76
C ARG A 27 9.23 22.08 -12.52
N LYS A 28 10.44 21.83 -12.02
CA LYS A 28 10.88 20.48 -11.63
C LYS A 28 10.16 19.97 -10.37
N ALA A 29 9.88 20.85 -9.41
CA ALA A 29 9.08 20.53 -8.23
C ALA A 29 7.60 20.29 -8.59
N GLU A 30 7.04 21.07 -9.52
CA GLU A 30 5.68 20.92 -10.05
C GLU A 30 5.55 19.66 -10.93
N LYS A 31 6.59 19.30 -11.71
CA LYS A 31 6.67 18.00 -12.42
C LYS A 31 6.87 16.80 -11.47
N LYS A 32 7.44 17.00 -10.29
CA LYS A 32 7.46 16.00 -9.20
C LYS A 32 6.14 15.92 -8.42
N GLN A 33 5.26 16.92 -8.54
CA GLN A 33 3.97 16.99 -7.83
C GLN A 33 2.74 16.65 -8.69
N LYS A 34 2.84 16.68 -10.03
CA LYS A 34 1.82 16.13 -10.93
C LYS A 34 2.36 14.83 -11.50
N GLY A 35 1.80 13.71 -11.04
CA GLY A 35 2.11 12.38 -11.57
C GLY A 35 2.13 12.41 -13.09
N GLN A 36 3.28 12.07 -13.67
CA GLN A 36 3.34 11.80 -15.11
C GLN A 36 2.35 10.66 -15.41
N PRO A 37 1.54 10.76 -16.46
CA PRO A 37 0.78 9.61 -16.94
C PRO A 37 1.77 8.47 -17.24
N MET A 38 1.37 7.23 -16.94
CA MET A 38 2.18 6.04 -17.16
C MET A 38 2.73 6.06 -18.59
N THR A 39 4.06 6.03 -18.71
CA THR A 39 4.71 5.75 -19.99
C THR A 39 4.68 4.25 -20.20
N GLU A 40 4.38 3.80 -21.42
CA GLU A 40 4.32 2.39 -21.83
C GLU A 40 5.53 1.56 -21.36
N ASP A 41 6.73 2.18 -21.30
CA ASP A 41 7.97 1.54 -20.81
C ASP A 41 7.94 1.18 -19.30
N VAL A 42 7.14 1.88 -18.50
CA VAL A 42 6.98 1.64 -17.05
C VAL A 42 5.90 0.59 -16.80
N GLU A 43 4.81 0.61 -17.58
CA GLU A 43 3.81 -0.47 -17.60
C GLU A 43 4.46 -1.80 -18.00
N ASN A 44 5.32 -1.80 -19.01
CA ASN A 44 6.10 -2.97 -19.46
C ASN A 44 7.23 -3.40 -18.49
N SER A 45 7.52 -2.59 -17.47
CA SER A 45 8.51 -2.91 -16.42
C SER A 45 7.85 -3.39 -15.13
N LEU A 46 6.52 -3.35 -15.04
CA LEU A 46 5.79 -4.00 -13.97
C LEU A 46 5.90 -5.52 -14.18
N PRO A 47 6.21 -6.32 -13.15
CA PRO A 47 5.99 -7.76 -13.23
C PRO A 47 4.51 -7.97 -13.59
N ASP A 48 4.16 -8.91 -14.49
CA ASP A 48 2.77 -9.32 -14.78
C ASP A 48 2.13 -9.98 -13.55
N TRP A 49 1.86 -9.20 -12.49
CA TRP A 49 1.28 -9.70 -11.25
C TRP A 49 -0.22 -9.93 -11.37
N GLU A 50 -0.86 -9.46 -12.44
CA GLU A 50 -2.23 -9.85 -12.77
C GLU A 50 -2.32 -11.37 -13.02
N ASP A 51 -1.25 -11.96 -13.56
CA ASP A 51 -1.15 -13.39 -13.86
C ASP A 51 -0.46 -14.21 -12.74
N ASP A 52 0.14 -13.56 -11.73
CA ASP A 52 0.73 -14.23 -10.55
C ASP A 52 -0.19 -14.10 -9.31
N PRO A 53 -1.04 -15.12 -9.03
CA PRO A 53 -1.96 -15.10 -7.90
C PRO A 53 -1.25 -15.08 -6.54
N VAL A 54 -0.02 -15.60 -6.46
CA VAL A 54 0.77 -15.61 -5.22
C VAL A 54 1.22 -14.20 -4.90
N MET A 55 1.80 -13.52 -5.88
CA MET A 55 2.27 -12.14 -5.75
C MET A 55 1.11 -11.20 -5.39
N LYS A 56 -0.02 -11.33 -6.09
CA LYS A 56 -1.24 -10.56 -5.77
C LYS A 56 -1.71 -10.77 -4.33
N SER A 57 -1.69 -12.01 -3.84
CA SER A 57 -2.11 -12.32 -2.49
C SER A 57 -1.12 -11.75 -1.45
N LYS A 58 0.20 -11.77 -1.73
CA LYS A 58 1.21 -11.14 -0.87
C LYS A 58 0.98 -9.64 -0.75
N LEU A 59 0.69 -8.94 -1.85
CA LEU A 59 0.41 -7.50 -1.84
C LEU A 59 -0.79 -7.18 -0.97
N LYS A 60 -1.90 -7.91 -1.16
CA LYS A 60 -3.12 -7.70 -0.38
C LYS A 60 -2.87 -7.88 1.11
N CYS A 61 -2.19 -8.97 1.49
CA CYS A 61 -1.89 -9.22 2.89
C CYS A 61 -0.96 -8.15 3.49
N ASN A 62 0.15 -7.84 2.82
CA ASN A 62 1.11 -6.85 3.29
C ASN A 62 0.51 -5.45 3.34
N ALA A 63 -0.34 -5.08 2.38
CA ALA A 63 -1.07 -3.81 2.39
C ALA A 63 -1.99 -3.73 3.60
N CYS A 64 -2.76 -4.78 3.90
CA CYS A 64 -3.64 -4.79 5.07
C CYS A 64 -2.85 -4.67 6.37
N ALA A 65 -1.76 -5.43 6.52
CA ALA A 65 -0.90 -5.36 7.70
C ALA A 65 -0.33 -3.95 7.92
N VAL A 66 0.17 -3.32 6.85
CA VAL A 66 0.72 -1.95 6.91
C VAL A 66 -0.36 -0.92 7.22
N VAL A 67 -1.52 -1.03 6.58
CA VAL A 67 -2.67 -0.17 6.84
C VAL A 67 -3.05 -0.23 8.32
N VAL A 68 -3.28 -1.43 8.87
CA VAL A 68 -3.65 -1.60 10.28
C VAL A 68 -2.56 -1.02 11.21
N SER A 69 -1.29 -1.27 10.90
CA SER A 69 -0.16 -0.73 11.67
C SER A 69 -0.15 0.80 11.69
N GLU A 70 -0.40 1.45 10.55
CA GLU A 70 -0.43 2.90 10.46
C GLU A 70 -1.67 3.52 11.11
N LEU A 71 -2.84 2.89 10.97
CA LEU A 71 -4.06 3.32 11.66
C LEU A 71 -3.88 3.28 13.19
N VAL A 72 -3.35 2.18 13.72
CA VAL A 72 -3.06 2.05 15.16
C VAL A 72 -1.99 3.05 15.60
N SER A 73 -0.96 3.27 14.80
CA SER A 73 0.08 4.27 15.10
C SER A 73 -0.49 5.70 15.13
N ALA A 74 -1.38 6.04 14.20
CA ALA A 74 -2.06 7.33 14.16
C ALA A 74 -2.97 7.54 15.39
N LEU A 75 -3.75 6.51 15.79
CA LEU A 75 -4.58 6.54 16.99
C LEU A 75 -3.75 6.70 18.27
N LYS A 76 -2.67 5.92 18.43
CA LYS A 76 -1.76 6.02 19.58
C LYS A 76 -1.14 7.41 19.68
N LYS A 77 -0.61 7.92 18.58
CA LYS A 77 -0.03 9.28 18.51
C LYS A 77 -1.05 10.36 18.87
N LYS A 78 -2.31 10.21 18.42
CA LYS A 78 -3.38 11.17 18.73
C LYS A 78 -3.77 11.10 20.22
N ARG A 79 -3.87 9.89 20.79
CA ARG A 79 -4.14 9.67 22.21
C ARG A 79 -3.06 10.25 23.11
N GLU A 80 -1.79 10.06 22.75
CA GLU A 80 -0.64 10.63 23.47
C GLU A 80 -0.69 12.17 23.52
N GLN A 81 -1.13 12.81 22.44
CA GLN A 81 -1.29 14.27 22.38
C GLN A 81 -2.39 14.80 23.31
N ARG A 82 -3.47 14.03 23.51
CA ARG A 82 -4.64 14.45 24.29
C ARG A 82 -4.63 13.98 25.75
N LYS A 83 -3.81 12.98 26.10
CA LYS A 83 -3.72 12.33 27.45
C LYS A 83 -5.04 11.74 27.99
N PHE A 84 -6.15 11.87 27.28
CA PHE A 84 -7.48 11.34 27.60
C PHE A 84 -7.98 10.44 26.47
N LYS A 85 -9.11 9.75 26.69
CA LYS A 85 -9.81 8.98 25.65
C LYS A 85 -10.23 9.94 24.52
N LEU A 86 -9.98 9.54 23.29
CA LEU A 86 -10.36 10.30 22.09
C LEU A 86 -11.88 10.28 21.91
N THR A 87 -12.45 11.38 21.42
CA THR A 87 -13.86 11.42 20.99
C THR A 87 -14.04 10.65 19.68
N PRO A 88 -15.27 10.26 19.31
CA PRO A 88 -15.55 9.60 18.02
C PRO A 88 -14.95 10.36 16.82
N ASP A 89 -15.17 11.67 16.72
CA ASP A 89 -14.61 12.51 15.66
C ASP A 89 -13.08 12.51 15.64
N GLU A 90 -12.44 12.45 16.81
CA GLU A 90 -10.99 12.41 16.91
C GLU A 90 -10.40 11.06 16.52
N ASN A 91 -11.13 9.97 16.79
CA ASN A 91 -10.76 8.64 16.30
C ASN A 91 -10.85 8.62 14.78
N MET A 92 -11.97 9.05 14.21
CA MET A 92 -12.15 9.06 12.75
C MET A 92 -11.10 9.94 12.06
N GLY A 93 -10.88 11.16 12.56
CA GLY A 93 -9.83 12.04 12.03
C GLY A 93 -8.39 11.52 12.22
N ALA A 94 -8.16 10.59 13.16
CA ALA A 94 -6.88 9.89 13.28
C ALA A 94 -6.76 8.75 12.25
N LEU A 95 -7.83 7.98 12.03
CA LEU A 95 -7.89 6.92 11.02
C LEU A 95 -7.71 7.48 9.60
N GLU A 96 -8.46 8.53 9.24
CA GLU A 96 -8.32 9.23 7.95
C GLU A 96 -6.89 9.72 7.71
N ARG A 97 -6.25 10.24 8.76
CA ARG A 97 -4.86 10.69 8.70
C ARG A 97 -3.89 9.53 8.50
N GLY A 98 -4.15 8.37 9.12
CA GLY A 98 -3.41 7.14 8.88
C GLY A 98 -3.52 6.72 7.41
N CYS A 99 -4.73 6.65 6.85
CA CYS A 99 -4.92 6.35 5.43
C CYS A 99 -4.20 7.34 4.50
N PHE A 100 -4.22 8.64 4.84
CA PHE A 100 -3.49 9.65 4.08
C PHE A 100 -1.96 9.44 4.12
N GLN A 101 -1.41 9.07 5.28
CA GLN A 101 0.02 8.77 5.43
C GLN A 101 0.42 7.54 4.62
N VAL A 102 -0.39 6.48 4.70
CA VAL A 102 -0.20 5.27 3.90
C VAL A 102 -0.13 5.63 2.41
N ARG A 103 -1.10 6.39 1.90
CA ARG A 103 -1.13 6.84 0.50
C ARG A 103 0.14 7.59 0.08
N ARG A 104 0.62 8.47 0.95
CA ARG A 104 1.65 9.47 0.62
C ARG A 104 3.07 8.92 0.74
N ASP A 105 3.34 8.14 1.78
CA ASP A 105 4.71 7.85 2.20
C ASP A 105 5.15 6.41 1.84
N TYR A 106 4.20 5.52 1.58
CA TYR A 106 4.50 4.13 1.28
C TYR A 106 4.74 3.87 -0.21
N GLY A 107 5.76 3.07 -0.47
CA GLY A 107 6.06 2.45 -1.75
C GLY A 107 6.51 1.01 -1.56
N LEU A 108 6.67 0.27 -2.66
CA LEU A 108 7.18 -1.11 -2.62
C LEU A 108 8.71 -1.10 -2.56
N GLN A 109 9.29 -1.85 -1.64
CA GLN A 109 10.73 -1.97 -1.51
C GLN A 109 11.34 -2.63 -2.75
N MET A 110 12.50 -2.12 -3.16
CA MET A 110 13.31 -2.71 -4.20
C MET A 110 14.48 -3.48 -3.59
N ARG A 111 14.75 -4.68 -4.12
CA ARG A 111 15.93 -5.48 -3.78
C ARG A 111 16.56 -6.03 -5.05
N ASN A 112 17.87 -5.84 -5.22
CA ASN A 112 18.60 -6.27 -6.41
C ASN A 112 17.93 -5.81 -7.73
N ASN A 113 17.49 -4.54 -7.77
CA ASN A 113 16.75 -3.93 -8.89
C ASN A 113 15.41 -4.60 -9.24
N LYS A 114 14.82 -5.39 -8.32
CA LYS A 114 13.50 -5.98 -8.48
C LYS A 114 12.53 -5.45 -7.43
N VAL A 115 11.28 -5.22 -7.85
CA VAL A 115 10.18 -4.86 -6.95
C VAL A 115 9.83 -6.07 -6.09
N THR A 116 9.55 -5.82 -4.82
CA THR A 116 9.16 -6.84 -3.85
C THR A 116 7.75 -6.56 -3.31
N PRO A 117 7.03 -7.55 -2.77
CA PRO A 117 5.72 -7.37 -2.15
C PRO A 117 5.72 -6.56 -0.84
N VAL A 118 6.89 -6.10 -0.39
CA VAL A 118 7.06 -5.45 0.91
C VAL A 118 6.89 -3.95 0.76
N TYR A 119 5.95 -3.38 1.51
CA TYR A 119 5.71 -1.95 1.59
C TYR A 119 6.64 -1.29 2.61
N SER A 120 7.08 -0.08 2.34
CA SER A 120 7.91 0.70 3.26
C SER A 120 7.64 2.19 3.15
N ASN A 121 7.64 2.88 4.29
CA ASN A 121 7.67 4.33 4.38
C ASN A 121 9.09 4.88 4.62
N ASP A 122 10.10 4.03 4.81
CA ASP A 122 11.47 4.47 5.07
C ASP A 122 12.08 5.13 3.82
N HIS A 123 12.60 6.34 3.98
CA HIS A 123 13.25 7.11 2.92
C HIS A 123 14.69 6.66 2.64
N SER A 124 15.29 5.84 3.51
CA SER A 124 16.63 5.27 3.33
C SER A 124 16.64 4.04 2.40
N ILE A 125 15.47 3.44 2.15
CA ILE A 125 15.30 2.24 1.32
C ILE A 125 14.89 2.65 -0.09
N ALA A 126 15.48 2.01 -1.10
CA ALA A 126 15.05 2.17 -2.49
C ALA A 126 13.63 1.62 -2.65
N LYS A 127 12.72 2.43 -3.18
CA LYS A 127 11.31 2.09 -3.35
C LYS A 127 10.83 2.40 -4.75
N THR A 128 9.92 1.57 -5.23
CA THR A 128 9.06 1.88 -6.36
C THR A 128 7.84 2.61 -5.84
N GLU A 129 7.62 3.81 -6.37
CA GLU A 129 6.44 4.62 -6.12
C GLU A 129 5.66 4.70 -7.43
N GLY A 130 4.34 4.56 -7.35
CA GLY A 130 3.47 4.57 -8.51
C GLY A 130 2.04 4.86 -8.09
N ALA A 131 1.28 5.53 -8.97
CA ALA A 131 -0.10 5.92 -8.68
C ALA A 131 -0.98 4.70 -8.31
N TRP A 132 -0.70 3.55 -8.93
CA TRP A 132 -1.40 2.30 -8.64
C TRP A 132 -1.13 1.78 -7.22
N ILE A 133 0.12 1.90 -6.72
CA ILE A 133 0.52 1.46 -5.37
C ILE A 133 -0.24 2.27 -4.32
N SER A 134 -0.23 3.59 -4.47
CA SER A 134 -0.96 4.49 -3.58
C SER A 134 -2.47 4.26 -3.65
N THR A 135 -3.02 4.01 -4.84
CA THR A 135 -4.46 3.74 -5.02
C THR A 135 -4.87 2.42 -4.37
N PHE A 136 -4.05 1.38 -4.54
CA PHE A 136 -4.27 0.08 -3.92
C PHE A 136 -4.29 0.18 -2.39
N LEU A 137 -3.28 0.84 -1.81
CA LEU A 137 -3.22 1.05 -0.38
C LEU A 137 -4.39 1.88 0.17
N VAL A 138 -4.84 2.91 -0.56
CA VAL A 138 -6.02 3.70 -0.19
C VAL A 138 -7.28 2.85 -0.22
N SER A 139 -7.43 2.00 -1.24
CA SER A 139 -8.57 1.08 -1.33
C SER A 139 -8.58 0.11 -0.15
N THR A 140 -7.43 -0.48 0.18
CA THR A 140 -7.31 -1.35 1.36
C THR A 140 -7.63 -0.60 2.65
N CYS A 141 -7.16 0.65 2.78
CA CYS A 141 -7.46 1.48 3.95
C CYS A 141 -8.96 1.80 4.05
N GLY A 142 -9.62 2.06 2.92
CA GLY A 142 -11.05 2.25 2.85
C GLY A 142 -11.83 1.03 3.35
N SER A 143 -11.46 -0.18 2.93
CA SER A 143 -12.08 -1.41 3.43
C SER A 143 -11.83 -1.64 4.91
N VAL A 144 -10.59 -1.43 5.38
CA VAL A 144 -10.26 -1.62 6.81
C VAL A 144 -11.01 -0.62 7.69
N VAL A 145 -11.07 0.66 7.31
CA VAL A 145 -11.79 1.68 8.09
C VAL A 145 -13.30 1.49 7.96
N GLY A 146 -13.82 1.12 6.79
CA GLY A 146 -15.25 0.94 6.58
C GLY A 146 -15.84 -0.21 7.39
N ASP A 147 -15.09 -1.32 7.54
CA ASP A 147 -15.63 -2.54 8.12
C ASP A 147 -15.08 -2.84 9.53
N TYR A 148 -13.97 -2.21 9.94
CA TYR A 148 -13.25 -2.56 11.19
C TYR A 148 -12.84 -1.35 12.05
N ASP A 149 -13.29 -0.13 11.76
CA ASP A 149 -12.91 1.04 12.56
C ASP A 149 -13.30 0.91 14.03
N ASP A 150 -14.53 0.51 14.34
CA ASP A 150 -15.02 0.34 15.71
C ASP A 150 -14.19 -0.71 16.47
N TYR A 151 -13.90 -1.83 15.82
CA TYR A 151 -13.04 -2.88 16.40
C TYR A 151 -11.63 -2.36 16.68
N ILE A 152 -11.02 -1.65 15.72
CA ILE A 152 -9.69 -1.06 15.88
C ILE A 152 -9.70 0.00 17.00
N ILE A 153 -10.69 0.88 17.03
CA ILE A 153 -10.83 1.94 18.03
C ILE A 153 -11.04 1.36 19.45
N ALA A 154 -11.77 0.26 19.57
CA ALA A 154 -11.97 -0.41 20.85
C ALA A 154 -10.67 -1.04 21.38
N ASN A 155 -9.82 -1.56 20.49
CA ASN A 155 -8.73 -2.48 20.87
C ASN A 155 -7.31 -1.93 20.65
N TYR A 156 -7.10 -0.81 19.94
CA TYR A 156 -5.76 -0.30 19.60
C TYR A 156 -4.82 -0.03 20.79
N ALA A 157 -5.40 0.16 21.98
CA ALA A 157 -4.66 0.50 23.19
C ALA A 157 -4.25 -0.69 24.04
N THR A 158 -5.00 -1.79 23.97
CA THR A 158 -4.83 -2.99 24.79
C THR A 158 -4.24 -4.15 24.00
N THR A 159 -4.50 -4.19 22.69
CA THR A 159 -4.14 -5.31 21.83
C THR A 159 -2.88 -4.97 21.04
N PRO A 160 -1.91 -5.90 20.94
CA PRO A 160 -0.77 -5.78 20.05
C PRO A 160 -1.20 -5.57 18.59
N VAL A 161 -0.42 -4.79 17.84
CA VAL A 161 -0.75 -4.44 16.44
C VAL A 161 -0.88 -5.68 15.55
N HIS A 162 -0.03 -6.69 15.76
CA HIS A 162 -0.07 -7.92 14.96
C HIS A 162 -1.31 -8.77 15.24
N GLU A 163 -1.82 -8.77 16.47
CA GLU A 163 -3.09 -9.44 16.82
C GLU A 163 -4.29 -8.71 16.20
N LEU A 164 -4.28 -7.37 16.21
CA LEU A 164 -5.30 -6.58 15.48
C LEU A 164 -5.25 -6.86 13.98
N ALA A 165 -4.05 -6.89 13.41
CA ALA A 165 -3.86 -7.21 12.00
C ALA A 165 -4.30 -8.64 11.69
N ALA A 166 -4.12 -9.60 12.61
CA ALA A 166 -4.66 -10.95 12.46
C ALA A 166 -6.19 -10.92 12.36
N THR A 167 -6.89 -10.27 13.29
CA THR A 167 -8.36 -10.19 13.25
C THR A 167 -8.89 -9.48 12.01
N VAL A 168 -8.24 -8.40 11.57
CA VAL A 168 -8.70 -7.60 10.42
C VAL A 168 -8.34 -8.26 9.09
N CYS A 169 -7.12 -8.80 8.97
CA CYS A 169 -6.58 -9.23 7.69
C CYS A 169 -6.75 -10.73 7.41
N GLN A 170 -6.81 -11.57 8.45
CA GLN A 170 -7.02 -13.02 8.31
C GLN A 170 -8.49 -13.33 8.44
N ARG A 171 -8.95 -14.36 7.71
CA ARG A 171 -10.33 -14.84 7.87
C ARG A 171 -10.48 -15.59 9.19
N ALA A 172 -11.55 -15.31 9.93
CA ALA A 172 -11.88 -16.06 11.14
C ALA A 172 -12.14 -17.54 10.82
N PRO A 173 -11.64 -18.49 11.62
CA PRO A 173 -11.93 -19.90 11.42
C PRO A 173 -13.43 -20.18 11.66
N GLY A 174 -14.11 -20.76 10.66
CA GLY A 174 -15.54 -21.07 10.72
C GLY A 174 -16.47 -20.02 10.13
N SER A 175 -15.96 -18.94 9.52
CA SER A 175 -16.76 -18.10 8.63
C SER A 175 -16.81 -18.77 7.25
N GLU A 176 -17.63 -19.81 7.14
CA GLU A 176 -18.01 -20.37 5.84
C GLU A 176 -18.57 -19.24 4.96
N ASP A 177 -18.26 -19.27 3.67
CA ASP A 177 -18.85 -18.36 2.70
C ASP A 177 -20.33 -18.73 2.62
N ASP A 178 -21.17 -18.05 3.40
CA ASP A 178 -22.59 -17.97 3.12
C ASP A 178 -22.73 -17.19 1.81
N ASP A 179 -22.54 -17.88 0.67
CA ASP A 179 -23.10 -17.52 -0.62
C ASP A 179 -24.63 -17.65 -0.51
N ASP A 180 -25.24 -16.87 0.39
CA ASP A 180 -26.67 -16.69 0.47
C ASP A 180 -26.96 -15.27 -0.02
N ASP A 181 -27.30 -15.17 -1.30
CA ASP A 181 -27.95 -14.04 -1.94
C ASP A 181 -29.37 -13.79 -1.37
N ASP A 182 -29.57 -13.85 -0.05
CA ASP A 182 -30.84 -13.52 0.58
C ASP A 182 -30.82 -12.06 1.02
N TRP A 183 -31.45 -11.21 0.20
CA TRP A 183 -31.71 -9.79 0.46
C TRP A 183 -32.72 -9.60 1.61
N ARG A 184 -32.35 -10.06 2.81
CA ARG A 184 -33.08 -9.75 4.04
C ARG A 184 -32.24 -8.78 4.85
N ASP A 185 -32.70 -7.53 4.80
CA ASP A 185 -32.49 -6.54 5.86
C ASP A 185 -32.87 -7.19 7.20
N ASP A 186 -31.87 -7.70 7.92
CA ASP A 186 -31.97 -7.94 9.36
C ASP A 186 -30.75 -7.29 10.02
N ASP A 187 -31.02 -6.11 10.59
CA ASP A 187 -30.19 -5.37 11.55
C ASP A 187 -29.98 -6.22 12.82
N ASP A 188 -29.20 -7.29 12.72
CA ASP A 188 -28.74 -8.04 13.89
C ASP A 188 -27.30 -7.65 14.22
N ASP A 189 -27.25 -6.66 15.12
CA ASP A 189 -26.16 -6.20 15.99
C ASP A 189 -25.70 -7.35 16.91
N ASP A 190 -25.25 -8.47 16.31
CA ASP A 190 -24.56 -9.52 17.04
C ASP A 190 -23.09 -9.13 17.11
N GLY A 191 -22.61 -8.86 18.33
CA GLY A 191 -21.23 -8.54 18.67
C GLY A 191 -20.26 -9.71 18.43
N GLY A 192 -20.40 -10.39 17.30
CA GLY A 192 -19.53 -11.43 16.78
C GLY A 192 -18.18 -10.85 16.39
N VAL A 193 -17.14 -11.65 16.60
CA VAL A 193 -15.78 -11.33 16.14
C VAL A 193 -15.85 -11.09 14.63
N PRO A 194 -15.33 -9.95 14.13
CA PRO A 194 -15.50 -9.62 12.72
C PRO A 194 -14.84 -10.69 11.84
N LYS A 195 -15.50 -11.04 10.72
CA LYS A 195 -15.15 -12.20 9.87
C LYS A 195 -13.73 -12.13 9.29
N GLY A 196 -13.14 -10.94 9.25
CA GLY A 196 -11.81 -10.66 8.70
C GLY A 196 -11.83 -10.57 7.17
N LEU A 197 -11.00 -9.69 6.59
CA LEU A 197 -10.97 -9.43 5.14
C LEU A 197 -10.52 -10.65 4.31
N GLY A 198 -9.95 -11.68 4.94
CA GLY A 198 -9.48 -12.89 4.26
C GLY A 198 -8.35 -12.64 3.26
N VAL A 199 -7.63 -11.53 3.39
CA VAL A 199 -6.53 -11.14 2.51
C VAL A 199 -5.20 -11.78 2.92
N CYS A 200 -5.08 -12.21 4.17
CA CYS A 200 -3.94 -12.93 4.71
C CYS A 200 -4.31 -14.40 5.00
N PRO A 201 -3.38 -15.36 4.76
CA PRO A 201 -3.53 -16.73 5.22
C PRO A 201 -3.69 -16.79 6.75
N VAL A 202 -4.58 -17.66 7.24
CA VAL A 202 -4.86 -17.84 8.68
C VAL A 202 -3.62 -18.31 9.47
N GLU A 203 -2.75 -19.10 8.83
CA GLU A 203 -1.53 -19.64 9.44
C GLU A 203 -0.37 -18.63 9.47
N LEU A 204 -0.54 -17.47 8.83
CA LEU A 204 0.51 -16.46 8.77
C LEU A 204 0.74 -15.84 10.15
N ASP A 205 1.99 -15.82 10.61
CA ASP A 205 2.37 -15.02 11.77
C ASP A 205 2.39 -13.54 11.38
N MET A 206 1.34 -12.81 11.78
CA MET A 206 1.19 -11.39 11.45
C MET A 206 2.27 -10.51 12.08
N SER A 207 3.06 -10.99 13.05
CA SER A 207 4.23 -10.26 13.55
C SER A 207 5.35 -10.18 12.50
N LYS A 208 5.32 -11.06 11.50
CA LYS A 208 6.25 -11.10 10.36
C LYS A 208 5.61 -10.63 9.06
N ALA A 209 4.33 -10.25 9.07
CA ALA A 209 3.69 -9.69 7.89
C ALA A 209 4.43 -8.45 7.40
N ASN A 210 4.45 -8.22 6.09
CA ASN A 210 5.22 -7.15 5.46
C ASN A 210 6.74 -7.21 5.77
N THR A 211 7.29 -8.42 5.85
CA THR A 211 8.74 -8.64 5.91
C THR A 211 9.18 -9.58 4.77
N HIS A 212 10.48 -9.61 4.47
CA HIS A 212 11.02 -10.59 3.52
C HIS A 212 11.08 -12.01 4.11
N ASP A 213 10.88 -12.15 5.42
CA ASP A 213 10.93 -13.39 6.18
C ASP A 213 9.52 -13.81 6.67
N ASP A 214 8.48 -13.34 5.98
CA ASP A 214 7.06 -13.53 6.30
C ASP A 214 6.59 -15.00 6.18
N GLY A 215 7.49 -15.93 5.86
CA GLY A 215 7.18 -17.36 5.79
C GLY A 215 6.37 -17.75 4.56
N TRP A 216 6.07 -16.83 3.64
CA TRP A 216 5.52 -17.19 2.33
C TRP A 216 6.61 -17.79 1.45
N THR A 217 6.97 -19.05 1.72
CA THR A 217 7.64 -19.86 0.73
C THR A 217 6.73 -19.97 -0.49
N VAL A 218 7.31 -19.76 -1.68
CA VAL A 218 6.58 -19.73 -2.95
C VAL A 218 5.79 -21.03 -3.14
N GLU A 219 6.29 -22.13 -2.59
CA GLU A 219 5.71 -23.46 -2.61
C GLU A 219 4.36 -23.57 -1.89
N GLU A 220 4.16 -22.87 -0.78
CA GLU A 220 2.96 -23.03 0.06
C GLU A 220 1.77 -22.23 -0.47
N ALA A 221 2.05 -21.07 -1.08
CA ALA A 221 1.06 -20.31 -1.83
C ALA A 221 0.69 -20.98 -3.16
N ILE A 222 1.67 -21.60 -3.86
CA ILE A 222 1.39 -22.45 -5.03
C ILE A 222 0.48 -23.61 -4.61
N ARG A 223 0.78 -24.31 -3.51
CA ARG A 223 -0.07 -25.42 -3.02
C ARG A 223 -1.50 -24.97 -2.75
N LYS A 224 -1.70 -23.80 -2.13
CA LYS A 224 -3.05 -23.27 -1.82
C LYS A 224 -3.82 -22.85 -3.09
N VAL A 225 -3.15 -22.28 -4.08
CA VAL A 225 -3.77 -21.94 -5.38
C VAL A 225 -4.10 -23.23 -6.16
N GLU A 226 -3.22 -24.21 -6.17
CA GLU A 226 -3.45 -25.51 -6.80
C GLU A 226 -4.59 -26.29 -6.12
N GLU A 227 -4.68 -26.26 -4.79
CA GLU A 227 -5.78 -26.87 -4.04
C GLU A 227 -7.12 -26.18 -4.32
N LYS A 228 -7.15 -24.84 -4.44
CA LYS A 228 -8.35 -24.09 -4.79
C LYS A 228 -8.84 -24.43 -6.20
N ASN A 229 -7.95 -24.39 -7.19
CA ASN A 229 -8.27 -24.75 -8.58
C ASN A 229 -8.71 -26.21 -8.75
N ARG A 230 -8.30 -27.10 -7.84
CA ARG A 230 -8.72 -28.51 -7.82
C ARG A 230 -10.09 -28.72 -7.19
N LYS A 231 -10.53 -27.82 -6.30
CA LYS A 231 -11.88 -27.85 -5.69
C LYS A 231 -12.95 -27.22 -6.58
N GLU A 232 -12.56 -26.31 -7.49
CA GLU A 232 -13.44 -25.66 -8.46
C GLU A 232 -13.66 -26.49 -9.75
N LYS A 233 -13.16 -27.73 -9.82
CA LYS A 233 -13.26 -28.67 -10.95
C LYS A 233 -14.01 -29.93 -10.56
#